data_AF-A0A3C0U476-F1
#
_entry.id   AF-A0A3C0U476-F1
#
_cell.length_a   1.000
_cell.length_b   1.000
_cell.length_c   1.000
_cell.angle_alpha   90.00
_cell.angle_beta   90.00
_cell.angle_gamma   90.00
#
_symmetry.space_group_name_H-M   'P 1'
#
loop_
_entity.id
_entity.type
_entity.pdbx_description
1 polymer ?
#
loop_
_entity_poly.entity_id
_entity_poly.type
_entity_poly.pdbx_seq_one_letter_code
_entity_poly.pdbx_strand_id
1 'polypeptide(L)'
;MMGLNSKKVLQYVLFLGIGFALLYLTFKNVNPTELWANIQSVDAMGLLVALGIGFVAIIIRGIRWVQLLRSLGYHVTPLRAISAVAFSYLINLVTPRVGEVARCTALNKTDQIPIDKLFGTVVLERVVDTLMF
;
A
#
# COMPACT_ATOMS: atom_id res chain seq x y z
N MET A 1 -7.98 -30.27 -14.16
CA MET A 1 -7.35 -30.41 -12.83
C MET A 1 -5.98 -29.75 -12.88
N MET A 2 -5.81 -28.63 -12.16
CA MET A 2 -4.62 -27.78 -12.25
C MET A 2 -3.48 -28.41 -11.43
N GLY A 3 -2.49 -28.98 -12.09
CA GLY A 3 -1.34 -29.60 -11.42
C GLY A 3 -0.59 -28.58 -10.58
N LEU A 4 -0.56 -28.77 -9.25
CA LEU A 4 0.19 -27.92 -8.34
C LEU A 4 1.68 -27.96 -8.71
N ASN A 5 2.24 -26.81 -9.07
CA ASN A 5 3.66 -26.67 -9.34
C ASN A 5 4.40 -26.73 -8.00
N SER A 6 5.04 -27.86 -7.69
CA SER A 6 5.67 -28.16 -6.40
C SER A 6 6.64 -27.08 -5.92
N LYS A 7 7.30 -26.35 -6.83
CA LYS A 7 8.17 -25.22 -6.50
C LYS A 7 7.41 -24.04 -5.89
N LYS A 8 6.22 -23.73 -6.42
CA LYS A 8 5.35 -22.66 -5.88
C LYS A 8 4.79 -23.04 -4.52
N VAL A 9 4.39 -24.30 -4.34
CA VAL A 9 3.90 -24.80 -3.05
C VAL A 9 4.98 -24.70 -1.99
N LEU A 10 6.20 -25.14 -2.30
CA LEU A 10 7.35 -25.02 -1.39
C LEU A 10 7.64 -23.56 -1.03
N GLN A 11 7.62 -22.66 -2.01
CA GLN A 11 7.82 -21.24 -1.79
C GLN A 11 6.75 -20.67 -0.84
N TYR A 12 5.47 -20.98 -1.05
CA TYR A 12 4.39 -20.51 -0.17
C TYR A 12 4.53 -21.05 1.24
N VAL A 13 4.81 -22.35 1.39
CA VAL A 13 5.00 -22.98 2.72
C VAL A 13 6.18 -22.35 3.44
N LEU A 14 7.28 -22.06 2.74
CA LEU A 14 8.46 -21.43 3.32
C LEU A 14 8.17 -19.99 3.78
N PHE A 15 7.53 -19.16 2.94
CA PHE A 15 7.15 -17.81 3.33
C PHE A 15 6.12 -17.79 4.47
N LEU A 16 5.15 -18.70 4.45
CA LEU A 16 4.17 -18.84 5.52
C LEU A 16 4.83 -19.28 6.83
N GLY A 17 5.76 -20.24 6.76
CA GLY A 17 6.52 -20.73 7.90
C GLY A 17 7.39 -19.64 8.54
N ILE A 18 8.07 -18.83 7.72
CA ILE A 18 8.82 -17.65 8.20
C ILE A 18 7.85 -16.65 8.87
N GLY A 19 6.69 -16.39 8.27
CA GLY A 19 5.67 -15.51 8.84
C GLY A 19 5.22 -15.99 10.23
N PHE A 20 4.89 -17.27 10.38
CA PHE A 20 4.54 -17.86 11.67
C PHE A 20 5.68 -17.82 12.68
N ALA A 21 6.91 -18.11 12.25
CA ALA A 21 8.08 -18.07 13.12
C ALA A 21 8.33 -16.66 13.67
N LEU A 22 8.22 -15.62 12.82
CA LEU A 22 8.35 -14.23 13.24
C LEU A 22 7.23 -13.81 14.19
N LEU A 23 5.97 -14.17 13.89
CA LEU A 23 4.85 -13.89 14.79
C LEU A 23 5.05 -14.57 16.16
N TYR A 24 5.45 -15.84 16.16
CA TYR A 24 5.76 -16.54 17.40
C TYR A 24 6.89 -15.86 18.18
N LEU A 25 7.99 -15.49 17.52
CA LEU A 25 9.11 -14.79 18.16
C LEU A 25 8.70 -13.45 18.79
N THR A 26 7.82 -12.71 18.13
CA THR A 26 7.32 -11.42 18.63
C THR A 26 6.36 -11.60 19.80
N PHE A 27 5.46 -12.58 19.76
CA PHE A 27 4.39 -12.72 20.75
C PHE A 27 4.70 -13.72 21.87
N LYS A 28 5.75 -14.55 21.79
CA LYS A 28 6.04 -15.59 22.79
C LYS A 28 6.19 -15.07 24.24
N ASN A 29 6.58 -13.81 24.40
CA ASN A 29 6.81 -13.17 25.70
C ASN A 29 5.75 -12.12 26.05
N VAL A 30 4.68 -12.00 25.25
CA VAL A 30 3.65 -10.96 25.42
C VAL A 30 2.44 -11.55 26.15
N ASN A 31 2.04 -10.95 27.26
CA ASN A 31 0.83 -11.34 27.96
C ASN A 31 -0.41 -10.82 27.18
N PRO A 32 -1.33 -11.69 26.73
CA PRO A 32 -2.50 -11.26 25.95
C PRO A 32 -3.40 -10.27 26.70
N THR A 33 -3.48 -10.39 28.02
CA THR A 33 -4.30 -9.54 28.89
C THR A 33 -3.73 -8.13 28.99
N GLU A 34 -2.41 -8.01 29.16
CA GLU A 34 -1.72 -6.72 29.18
C GLU A 34 -1.77 -6.05 27.81
N LEU A 35 -1.60 -6.82 26.73
CA LEU A 35 -1.73 -6.31 25.37
C LEU A 35 -3.12 -5.71 25.12
N TRP A 36 -4.17 -6.39 25.57
CA TRP A 36 -5.54 -5.90 25.43
C TRP A 36 -5.78 -4.62 26.24
N ALA A 37 -5.30 -4.57 27.49
CA ALA A 37 -5.38 -3.37 28.33
C ALA A 37 -4.65 -2.18 27.68
N ASN A 38 -3.46 -2.41 27.11
CA ASN A 38 -2.69 -1.37 26.42
C ASN A 38 -3.39 -0.83 25.17
N ILE A 39 -4.10 -1.68 24.41
CA ILE A 39 -4.89 -1.24 23.25
C ILE A 39 -6.06 -0.36 23.71
N GLN A 40 -6.71 -0.71 24.84
CA GLN A 40 -7.81 0.07 25.39
C GLN A 40 -7.37 1.41 25.99
N SER A 41 -6.13 1.50 26.49
CA SER A 41 -5.57 2.73 27.06
C SER A 41 -4.95 3.69 26.04
N VAL A 42 -5.13 3.45 24.73
CA VAL A 42 -4.61 4.33 23.68
C VAL A 42 -5.23 5.73 23.82
N ASP A 43 -4.36 6.74 23.85
CA ASP A 43 -4.78 8.13 23.86
C ASP A 43 -5.51 8.50 22.56
N ALA A 44 -6.74 9.02 22.72
CA ALA A 44 -7.59 9.40 21.60
C ALA A 44 -6.97 10.56 20.78
N MET A 45 -6.26 11.48 21.43
CA MET A 45 -5.61 12.59 20.73
C MET A 45 -4.45 12.08 19.86
N GLY A 46 -3.58 11.24 20.41
CA GLY A 46 -2.50 10.59 19.66
C GLY A 46 -3.01 9.78 18.48
N LEU A 47 -4.11 9.03 18.65
CA LEU A 47 -4.75 8.31 17.56
C LEU A 47 -5.27 9.24 16.45
N LEU A 48 -5.96 10.32 16.82
CA LEU A 48 -6.47 11.30 15.86
C LEU A 48 -5.33 12.00 15.09
N VAL A 49 -4.23 12.33 15.77
CA VAL A 49 -3.04 12.91 15.13
C VAL A 49 -2.43 11.93 14.14
N ALA A 50 -2.27 10.66 14.50
CA ALA A 50 -1.74 9.63 13.61
C ALA A 50 -2.62 9.43 12.36
N LEU A 51 -3.95 9.39 12.54
CA LEU A 51 -4.90 9.33 11.44
C LEU A 51 -4.82 10.57 10.54
N GLY A 52 -4.71 11.76 11.14
CA GLY A 52 -4.54 13.03 10.42
C GLY A 52 -3.28 13.05 9.57
N ILE A 53 -2.14 12.62 10.12
CA ILE A 53 -0.87 12.49 9.39
C ILE A 53 -1.01 11.49 8.24
N GLY A 54 -1.64 10.33 8.47
CA GLY A 54 -1.90 9.34 7.44
C GLY A 54 -2.77 9.87 6.30
N PHE A 55 -3.80 10.64 6.61
CA PHE A 55 -4.67 11.28 5.63
C PHE A 55 -3.91 12.33 4.80
N VAL A 56 -3.13 13.19 5.46
CA VAL A 56 -2.28 14.17 4.77
C VAL A 56 -1.25 13.49 3.87
N ALA A 57 -0.68 12.36 4.30
CA ALA A 57 0.26 11.59 3.48
C ALA A 57 -0.39 11.08 2.18
N ILE A 58 -1.66 10.65 2.21
CA ILE A 58 -2.40 10.26 1.01
C ILE A 58 -2.56 11.44 0.05
N ILE A 59 -2.90 12.63 0.58
CA ILE A 59 -3.05 13.85 -0.22
C ILE A 59 -1.73 14.21 -0.90
N ILE A 60 -0.63 14.27 -0.13
CA ILE A 60 0.70 14.63 -0.65
C ILE A 60 1.12 13.65 -1.75
N ARG A 61 0.89 12.35 -1.57
CA ARG A 61 1.19 11.32 -2.58
C ARG A 61 0.38 11.53 -3.86
N GLY A 62 -0.91 11.86 -3.74
CA GLY A 62 -1.76 12.18 -4.89
C GLY A 62 -1.27 13.41 -5.66
N ILE A 63 -0.92 14.49 -4.96
CA ILE A 63 -0.39 15.72 -5.55
C ILE A 63 0.96 15.49 -6.23
N ARG A 64 1.89 14.79 -5.56
CA ARG A 64 3.19 14.40 -6.14
C ARG A 64 3.01 13.62 -7.43
N TRP A 65 2.04 12.71 -7.46
CA TRP A 65 1.78 11.92 -8.66
C TRP A 65 1.26 12.76 -9.82
N VAL A 66 0.45 13.80 -9.57
CA VAL A 66 0.05 14.76 -10.61
C VAL A 66 1.26 15.47 -11.22
N GLN A 67 2.25 15.85 -10.41
CA GLN A 67 3.48 16.49 -10.92
C GLN A 67 4.26 15.54 -11.85
N LEU A 68 4.34 14.25 -11.48
CA LEU A 68 4.99 13.22 -12.29
C LEU A 68 4.24 12.92 -13.59
N LEU A 69 2.90 12.97 -13.58
CA LEU A 69 2.11 12.80 -14.80
C LEU A 69 2.19 14.02 -15.71
N ARG A 70 2.29 15.22 -15.13
CA ARG A 70 2.47 16.47 -15.88
C ARG A 70 3.79 16.50 -16.64
N SER A 71 4.88 15.98 -16.09
CA SER A 71 6.17 15.89 -16.81
C SER A 71 6.12 14.92 -18.00
N LEU A 72 5.17 14.00 -18.02
CA LEU A 72 4.88 13.10 -19.14
C LEU A 72 3.89 13.70 -20.16
N GLY A 73 3.43 14.93 -19.96
CA GLY A 73 2.45 15.61 -20.82
C GLY A 73 0.98 15.33 -20.48
N TYR A 74 0.71 14.55 -19.43
CA TYR A 74 -0.66 14.22 -19.01
C TYR A 74 -1.19 15.18 -17.95
N HIS A 75 -2.43 15.63 -18.12
CA HIS A 75 -3.07 16.59 -17.22
C HIS A 75 -4.15 15.88 -16.40
N VAL A 76 -3.86 15.65 -15.12
CA VAL A 76 -4.79 15.04 -14.17
C VAL A 76 -5.14 16.04 -13.07
N THR A 77 -6.42 16.11 -12.71
CA THR A 77 -6.84 16.94 -11.58
C THR A 77 -6.35 16.32 -10.25
N PRO A 78 -5.79 17.10 -9.31
CA PRO A 78 -5.35 16.59 -8.00
C PRO A 78 -6.37 15.73 -7.28
N LEU A 79 -7.65 16.10 -7.32
CA LEU A 79 -8.72 15.32 -6.70
C LEU A 79 -8.79 13.88 -7.24
N ARG A 80 -8.73 13.69 -8.57
CA ARG A 80 -8.78 12.35 -9.19
C ARG A 80 -7.57 11.51 -8.79
N ALA A 81 -6.38 12.12 -8.80
CA ALA A 81 -5.15 11.44 -8.39
C ALA A 81 -5.18 11.04 -6.91
N ILE A 82 -5.64 11.93 -6.03
CA ILE A 82 -5.81 11.64 -4.60
C ILE A 82 -6.83 10.51 -4.40
N SER A 83 -7.98 10.56 -5.07
CA SER A 83 -9.00 9.49 -5.01
C SER A 83 -8.46 8.14 -5.52
N ALA A 84 -7.68 8.13 -6.61
CA ALA A 84 -7.04 6.92 -7.12
C ALA A 84 -6.02 6.35 -6.13
N VAL A 85 -5.23 7.20 -5.48
CA VAL A 85 -4.28 6.77 -4.43
C VAL A 85 -5.03 6.24 -3.21
N ALA A 86 -6.07 6.92 -2.73
CA ALA A 86 -6.92 6.44 -1.64
C ALA A 86 -7.56 5.08 -1.97
N PHE A 87 -8.04 4.90 -3.21
CA PHE A 87 -8.57 3.63 -3.69
C PHE A 87 -7.51 2.51 -3.67
N SER A 88 -6.27 2.81 -4.06
CA SER A 88 -5.14 1.87 -3.91
C SER A 88 -4.95 1.42 -2.46
N TYR A 89 -5.00 2.34 -1.50
CA TYR A 89 -4.88 1.99 -0.08
C TYR A 89 -6.04 1.12 0.41
N LEU A 90 -7.27 1.43 -0.03
CA LEU A 90 -8.44 0.60 0.27
C LEU A 90 -8.26 -0.83 -0.25
N ILE A 91 -7.83 -0.99 -1.51
CA ILE A 91 -7.60 -2.31 -2.10
C ILE A 91 -6.51 -3.09 -1.36
N ASN A 92 -5.46 -2.41 -0.89
CA ASN A 92 -4.39 -3.03 -0.11
C ASN A 92 -4.85 -3.59 1.24
N LEU A 93 -5.99 -3.12 1.79
CA LEU A 93 -6.57 -3.70 3.02
C LEU A 93 -7.19 -5.07 2.76
N VAL A 94 -7.75 -5.28 1.56
CA VAL A 94 -8.41 -6.54 1.18
C VAL A 94 -7.42 -7.52 0.57
N THR A 95 -6.58 -7.02 -0.34
CA THR A 95 -5.62 -7.86 -1.09
C THR A 95 -4.23 -7.25 -1.03
N PRO A 96 -3.22 -7.99 -0.51
CA PRO A 96 -1.88 -7.44 -0.41
C PRO A 96 -1.31 -7.11 -1.80
N ARG A 97 -0.77 -5.90 -1.93
CA ARG A 97 0.05 -5.43 -3.07
C ARG A 97 -0.68 -5.24 -4.41
N VAL A 98 -2.01 -5.40 -4.46
CA VAL A 98 -2.80 -5.17 -5.69
C VAL A 98 -3.19 -3.69 -5.86
N GLY A 99 -3.11 -2.89 -4.80
CA GLY A 99 -3.51 -1.48 -4.82
C GLY A 99 -2.78 -0.63 -5.86
N GLU A 100 -1.51 -0.91 -6.12
CA GLU A 100 -0.72 -0.17 -7.11
C GLU A 100 -1.27 -0.30 -8.54
N VAL A 101 -1.74 -1.49 -8.90
CA VAL A 101 -2.43 -1.72 -10.17
C VAL A 101 -3.79 -1.03 -10.14
N ALA A 102 -4.50 -1.10 -9.01
CA ALA A 102 -5.82 -0.49 -8.85
C ALA A 102 -5.83 1.03 -9.07
N ARG A 103 -4.86 1.79 -8.55
CA ARG A 103 -4.75 3.24 -8.84
C ARG A 103 -4.49 3.53 -10.31
N CYS A 104 -3.69 2.70 -10.99
CA CYS A 104 -3.41 2.87 -12.42
C CYS A 104 -4.67 2.59 -13.24
N THR A 105 -5.42 1.53 -12.91
CA THR A 105 -6.70 1.23 -13.57
C THR A 105 -7.75 2.31 -13.32
N ALA A 106 -7.83 2.85 -12.11
CA ALA A 106 -8.76 3.93 -11.77
C ALA A 106 -8.48 5.18 -12.63
N LEU A 107 -7.22 5.61 -12.72
CA LEU A 107 -6.84 6.79 -13.50
C LEU A 107 -6.94 6.55 -15.02
N ASN A 108 -6.68 5.33 -15.48
CA ASN A 108 -6.92 4.96 -16.87
C ASN A 108 -8.40 5.10 -17.24
N LYS A 109 -9.33 4.67 -16.37
CA LYS A 109 -10.76 4.82 -16.63
C LYS A 109 -11.23 6.28 -16.63
N THR A 110 -10.68 7.14 -15.78
CA THR A 110 -11.12 8.53 -15.65
C THR A 110 -10.45 9.49 -16.62
N ASP A 111 -9.14 9.33 -16.85
CA ASP A 111 -8.30 10.27 -17.59
C ASP A 111 -7.74 9.68 -18.89
N GLN A 112 -8.08 8.42 -19.21
CA GLN A 112 -7.67 7.71 -20.44
C GLN A 112 -6.15 7.64 -20.64
N ILE A 113 -5.39 7.71 -19.55
CA ILE A 113 -3.93 7.61 -19.58
C ILE A 113 -3.56 6.12 -19.73
N PRO A 114 -2.66 5.77 -20.67
CA PRO A 114 -2.22 4.39 -20.86
C PRO A 114 -1.64 3.76 -19.57
N ILE A 115 -2.04 2.52 -19.28
CA ILE A 115 -1.65 1.81 -18.04
C ILE A 115 -0.14 1.59 -17.95
N ASP A 116 0.54 1.37 -19.08
CA ASP A 116 2.00 1.22 -19.14
C ASP A 116 2.73 2.49 -18.65
N LYS A 117 2.24 3.68 -19.02
CA LYS A 117 2.78 4.95 -18.54
C LYS A 117 2.53 5.14 -17.06
N LEU A 118 1.29 4.90 -16.61
CA LEU A 118 0.92 4.98 -15.19
C LEU A 118 1.76 4.02 -14.35
N PHE A 119 1.88 2.77 -14.78
CA PHE A 119 2.65 1.75 -14.06
C PHE A 119 4.14 2.09 -14.03
N GLY A 120 4.69 2.60 -15.14
CA GLY A 120 6.07 3.09 -15.21
C GLY A 120 6.35 4.19 -14.19
N THR A 121 5.41 5.11 -13.98
CA THR A 121 5.55 6.13 -12.93
C THR A 121 5.57 5.52 -11.52
N VAL A 122 4.74 4.51 -11.24
CA VAL A 122 4.73 3.84 -9.92
C VAL A 122 6.03 3.09 -9.67
N VAL A 123 6.54 2.36 -10.65
CA VAL A 123 7.84 1.67 -10.53
C VAL A 123 8.96 2.69 -10.30
N LEU A 124 8.97 3.79 -11.04
CA LEU A 124 9.94 4.87 -10.85
C LEU A 124 9.85 5.46 -9.43
N GLU A 125 8.64 5.72 -8.92
CA GLU A 125 8.44 6.14 -7.52
C GLU A 125 9.11 5.14 -6.56
N ARG A 126 8.87 3.83 -6.71
CA ARG A 126 9.45 2.81 -5.82
C ARG A 126 10.97 2.75 -5.91
N VAL A 127 11.54 2.84 -7.12
CA VAL A 127 13.00 2.82 -7.31
C VAL A 127 13.64 4.02 -6.64
N VAL A 128 13.10 5.23 -6.86
CA VAL A 128 13.59 6.45 -6.22
C VAL A 128 13.44 6.36 -4.70
N ASP A 129 12.26 5.95 -4.22
CA ASP A 129 12.00 5.80 -2.78
C ASP A 129 12.98 4.78 -2.16
N THR A 130 13.39 3.71 -2.87
CA THR A 130 14.36 2.70 -2.39
C THR A 130 15.80 3.19 -2.42
N LEU A 131 16.19 4.04 -3.38
CA LEU A 131 17.55 4.57 -3.48
C LEU A 131 17.79 5.73 -2.51
N MET A 132 16.73 6.45 -2.14
CA MET A 132 16.81 7.58 -1.20
C MET A 132 16.65 7.15 0.27
N PHE A 133 16.17 5.94 0.53
CA PHE A 133 16.08 5.33 1.87
C PHE A 133 17.34 4.54 2.21
#